data_AF-A0A5A7P6P1-F1
#
_entry.id   AF-A0A5A7P6P1-F1
#
_cell.length_a   1.000
_cell.length_b   1.000
_cell.length_c   1.000
_cell.angle_alpha   90.00
_cell.angle_beta   90.00
_cell.angle_gamma   90.00
#
_symmetry.space_group_name_H-M   'P 1'
#
loop_
_entity.id
_entity.type
_entity.pdbx_description
1 polymer ?
#
loop_
_entity_poly.entity_id
_entity_poly.type
_entity_poly.pdbx_seq_one_letter_code
_entity_poly.pdbx_strand_id
1 'polypeptide(L)'
;KHNHPLATPRKVHLLRSHRGVSATKRALVQEYTEANIPTCKQVRLFEIDYGGPSMMGCLEKDIRNKEAALWRFDIEMNTRRQRLLTYDVLEDFIACSCKKFEFEGYPCRHMLCWMRVEQVMLVPEKYVKKRWTKDAKCDLIYDTPFDFEVGESLQGRRGALMKITRELIDDASLTEREASF
;
A
#
# COMPACT_ATOMS: atom_id res chain seq x y z
N LYS A 1 24.65 -13.77 -43.74
CA LYS A 1 23.41 -13.23 -44.34
C LYS A 1 22.32 -13.27 -43.28
N HIS A 2 21.60 -12.17 -43.04
CA HIS A 2 20.43 -12.18 -42.16
C HIS A 2 19.29 -12.94 -42.83
N ASN A 3 18.49 -13.65 -42.05
CA ASN A 3 17.29 -14.38 -42.48
C ASN A 3 16.00 -13.55 -42.35
N HIS A 4 16.12 -12.26 -42.01
CA HIS A 4 14.99 -11.34 -41.89
C HIS A 4 15.36 -9.94 -42.43
N PRO A 5 14.38 -9.12 -42.84
CA PRO A 5 14.61 -7.72 -43.17
C PRO A 5 15.16 -6.94 -41.97
N LEU A 6 16.17 -6.11 -42.19
CA LEU A 6 16.74 -5.27 -41.13
C LEU A 6 15.67 -4.32 -40.56
N ALA A 7 15.81 -3.97 -39.28
CA ALA A 7 14.91 -3.04 -38.64
C ALA A 7 14.96 -1.67 -39.33
N THR A 8 13.79 -1.13 -39.70
CA THR A 8 13.69 0.20 -40.30
C THR A 8 14.13 1.28 -39.31
N PRO A 9 14.73 2.41 -39.76
CA PRO A 9 15.15 3.52 -38.89
C PRO A 9 14.06 3.98 -37.90
N ARG A 10 12.79 4.02 -38.34
CA ARG A 10 11.63 4.37 -37.51
C ARG A 10 11.36 3.45 -36.32
N LYS A 11 11.85 2.19 -36.37
CA LYS A 11 11.62 1.16 -35.34
C LYS A 11 12.89 0.82 -34.57
N VAL A 12 14.01 1.49 -34.82
CA VAL A 12 15.29 1.23 -34.12
C VAL A 12 15.20 1.52 -32.62
N HIS A 13 14.43 2.55 -32.24
CA HIS A 13 14.13 2.85 -30.82
C HIS A 13 13.36 1.71 -30.12
N LEU A 14 12.82 0.75 -30.87
CA LEU A 14 12.20 -0.46 -30.34
C LEU A 14 13.17 -1.65 -30.23
N LEU A 15 14.48 -1.46 -30.43
CA LEU A 15 15.50 -2.49 -30.24
C LEU A 15 16.15 -2.35 -28.87
N ARG A 16 16.41 -3.48 -28.19
CA ARG A 16 16.96 -3.45 -26.82
C ARG A 16 18.36 -2.82 -26.78
N SER A 17 19.19 -3.10 -27.78
CA SER A 17 20.54 -2.53 -27.91
C SER A 17 20.56 -1.01 -28.11
N HIS A 18 19.44 -0.41 -28.55
CA HIS A 18 19.30 1.03 -28.78
C HIS A 18 18.42 1.71 -27.73
N ARG A 19 18.06 1.00 -26.66
CA ARG A 19 17.26 1.53 -25.55
C ARG A 19 18.06 1.58 -24.27
N GLY A 20 17.96 2.70 -23.56
CA GLY A 20 18.60 2.87 -22.27
C GLY A 20 18.10 4.11 -21.56
N VAL A 21 17.88 3.99 -20.26
CA VAL A 21 17.57 5.15 -19.41
C VAL A 21 18.88 5.82 -19.03
N SER A 22 19.13 7.01 -19.58
CA SER A 22 20.35 7.78 -19.33
C SER A 22 20.45 8.24 -17.86
N ALA A 23 21.64 8.70 -17.44
CA ALA A 23 21.83 9.25 -16.08
C ALA A 23 20.92 10.45 -15.79
N THR A 24 20.79 11.36 -16.75
CA THR A 24 19.89 12.53 -16.66
C THR A 24 18.43 12.13 -16.54
N LYS A 25 17.97 11.18 -17.36
CA LYS A 25 16.61 10.64 -17.28
C LYS A 25 16.35 9.97 -15.94
N ARG A 26 17.33 9.23 -15.39
CA ARG A 26 17.22 8.63 -14.05
C ARG A 26 17.03 9.69 -12.96
N ALA A 27 17.79 10.79 -13.01
CA ALA A 27 17.65 11.87 -12.04
C ALA A 27 16.26 12.54 -12.12
N LEU A 28 15.76 12.79 -13.33
CA LEU A 28 14.41 13.36 -13.53
C LEU A 28 13.30 12.40 -13.08
N VAL A 29 13.43 11.10 -13.40
CA VAL A 29 12.49 10.07 -12.92
C VAL A 29 12.47 10.02 -11.39
N GLN A 30 13.63 10.17 -10.74
CA GLN A 30 13.72 10.24 -9.29
C GLN A 30 13.00 11.49 -8.75
N GLU A 31 13.28 12.67 -9.31
CA GLU A 31 12.63 13.93 -8.92
C GLU A 31 11.11 13.87 -9.07
N TYR A 32 10.62 13.32 -10.19
CA TYR A 32 9.19 13.14 -10.42
C TYR A 32 8.56 12.13 -9.45
N THR A 33 9.29 11.07 -9.10
CA THR A 33 8.85 10.09 -8.11
C THR A 33 8.76 10.72 -6.72
N GLU A 34 9.74 11.55 -6.33
CA GLU A 34 9.75 12.32 -5.09
C GLU A 34 8.58 13.33 -5.04
N ALA A 35 8.20 13.88 -6.19
CA ALA A 35 7.01 14.71 -6.37
C ALA A 35 5.68 13.93 -6.46
N ASN A 36 5.69 12.60 -6.28
CA ASN A 36 4.54 11.71 -6.39
C ASN A 36 3.84 11.74 -7.76
N ILE A 37 4.59 11.97 -8.83
CA ILE A 37 4.09 11.95 -10.20
C ILE A 37 4.13 10.50 -10.72
N PRO A 38 2.98 9.88 -11.06
CA PRO A 38 2.96 8.51 -11.58
C PRO A 38 3.76 8.35 -12.87
N THR A 39 4.41 7.20 -13.06
CA THR A 39 5.30 6.92 -14.20
C THR A 39 4.68 7.21 -15.56
N CYS A 40 3.39 6.92 -15.76
CA CYS A 40 2.68 7.22 -17.00
C CYS A 40 2.66 8.73 -17.33
N LYS A 41 2.59 9.61 -16.31
CA LYS A 41 2.68 11.06 -16.49
C LYS A 41 4.11 11.51 -16.76
N GLN A 42 5.09 10.88 -16.12
CA GLN A 42 6.52 11.14 -16.36
C GLN A 42 6.90 10.83 -17.82
N VAL A 43 6.46 9.67 -18.33
CA VAL A 43 6.67 9.27 -19.72
C VAL A 43 6.10 10.31 -20.68
N ARG A 44 4.87 10.77 -20.41
CA ARG A 44 4.22 11.79 -21.24
C ARG A 44 4.98 13.12 -21.24
N LEU A 45 5.56 13.53 -20.10
CA LEU A 45 6.42 14.71 -20.03
C LEU A 45 7.68 14.52 -20.88
N PHE A 46 8.35 13.36 -20.76
CA PHE A 46 9.50 13.06 -21.61
C PHE A 46 9.15 13.00 -23.10
N GLU A 47 7.98 12.50 -23.50
CA GLU A 47 7.56 12.53 -24.89
C GLU A 47 7.48 13.96 -25.42
N ILE A 48 7.02 14.91 -24.60
CA ILE A 48 6.95 16.33 -24.97
C ILE A 48 8.37 16.89 -25.09
N ASP A 49 9.22 16.70 -24.09
CA ASP A 49 10.57 17.28 -24.03
C ASP A 49 11.49 16.76 -25.15
N TYR A 50 11.37 15.48 -25.51
CA TYR A 50 12.21 14.84 -26.52
C TYR A 50 11.60 14.88 -27.93
N GLY A 51 10.40 15.44 -28.11
CA GLY A 51 9.75 15.54 -29.43
C GLY A 51 9.19 14.21 -29.94
N GLY A 52 8.77 13.33 -29.02
CA GLY A 52 7.99 12.13 -29.30
C GLY A 52 8.63 10.81 -28.83
N PRO A 53 7.87 9.70 -28.88
CA PRO A 53 8.27 8.41 -28.30
C PRO A 53 9.53 7.82 -28.94
N SER A 54 9.71 8.03 -30.25
CA SER A 54 10.87 7.51 -30.99
C SER A 54 12.18 8.20 -30.65
N MET A 55 12.11 9.42 -30.09
CA MET A 55 13.26 10.24 -29.74
C MET A 55 13.66 10.09 -28.27
N MET A 56 12.78 9.51 -27.44
CA MET A 56 13.02 9.33 -26.00
C MET A 56 14.21 8.39 -25.72
N GLY A 57 14.51 7.43 -26.60
CA GLY A 57 15.63 6.50 -26.43
C GLY A 57 15.43 5.47 -25.31
N CYS A 58 14.26 5.43 -24.69
CA CYS A 58 13.80 4.42 -23.76
C CYS A 58 12.27 4.29 -23.86
N LEU A 59 11.72 3.17 -23.42
CA LEU A 59 10.28 2.97 -23.32
C LEU A 59 9.81 3.16 -21.88
N GLU A 60 8.50 3.36 -21.70
CA GLU A 60 7.86 3.37 -20.39
C GLU A 60 8.25 2.14 -19.55
N LYS A 61 8.28 0.95 -20.17
CA LYS A 61 8.73 -0.27 -19.48
C LYS A 61 10.16 -0.18 -18.97
N ASP A 62 11.04 0.55 -19.65
CA ASP A 62 12.45 0.68 -19.26
C ASP A 62 12.57 1.62 -18.05
N ILE A 63 11.73 2.65 -18.00
CA ILE A 63 11.58 3.56 -16.85
C ILE A 63 11.01 2.78 -15.66
N ARG A 64 9.88 2.08 -15.82
CA ARG A 64 9.30 1.21 -14.77
C ARG A 64 10.28 0.15 -14.28
N ASN A 65 11.00 -0.51 -15.18
CA ASN A 65 12.02 -1.49 -14.80
C ASN A 65 13.18 -0.85 -14.05
N LYS A 66 13.51 0.41 -14.34
CA LYS A 66 14.53 1.17 -13.61
C LYS A 66 14.03 1.63 -12.25
N GLU A 67 12.82 2.14 -12.14
CA GLU A 67 12.16 2.43 -10.86
C GLU A 67 12.16 1.15 -10.01
N ALA A 68 11.67 0.02 -10.54
CA ALA A 68 11.69 -1.28 -9.87
C ALA A 68 13.11 -1.78 -9.51
N ALA A 69 14.13 -1.46 -10.30
CA ALA A 69 15.52 -1.79 -9.99
C ALA A 69 16.13 -0.87 -8.93
N LEU A 70 15.76 0.41 -8.90
CA LEU A 70 16.08 1.33 -7.81
C LEU A 70 15.44 0.82 -6.51
N TRP A 71 14.19 0.34 -6.56
CA TRP A 71 13.54 -0.33 -5.42
C TRP A 71 14.20 -1.65 -4.99
N ARG A 72 14.94 -2.35 -5.87
CA ARG A 72 15.76 -3.51 -5.50
C ARG A 72 17.06 -3.13 -4.77
N PHE A 73 17.55 -1.91 -4.96
CA PHE A 73 18.76 -1.39 -4.31
C PHE A 73 18.44 -0.54 -3.08
N ASP A 74 17.29 0.14 -3.02
CA ASP A 74 16.80 0.92 -1.87
C ASP A 74 16.01 0.08 -0.84
N ILE A 75 16.52 -1.11 -0.51
CA ILE A 75 16.37 -1.63 0.87
C ILE A 75 17.60 -1.21 1.67
N GLU A 76 17.89 0.09 1.63
CA GLU A 76 18.74 0.76 2.61
C GLU A 76 18.04 2.01 3.13
N MET A 77 16.91 1.80 3.80
CA MET A 77 16.31 2.82 4.65
C MET A 77 16.21 2.29 6.08
N ASN A 78 17.33 2.49 6.79
CA ASN A 78 17.49 2.62 8.24
C ASN A 78 16.46 1.87 9.11
N THR A 79 16.65 0.56 9.22
CA THR A 79 16.86 0.00 10.56
C THR A 79 18.21 -0.70 10.50
N ARG A 80 18.91 -0.86 11.63
CA ARG A 80 20.22 -1.54 11.75
C ARG A 80 20.29 -2.99 11.19
N ARG A 81 19.29 -3.45 10.43
CA ARG A 81 19.19 -4.72 9.70
C ARG A 81 18.37 -4.52 8.43
N GLN A 82 18.94 -4.84 7.28
CA GLN A 82 18.21 -4.98 6.01
C GLN A 82 17.10 -6.03 6.18
N ARG A 83 15.92 -5.78 5.61
CA ARG A 83 14.76 -6.69 5.69
C ARG A 83 14.36 -7.13 4.30
N LEU A 84 14.49 -8.43 4.04
CA LEU A 84 14.10 -9.04 2.79
C LEU A 84 12.57 -9.13 2.72
N LEU A 85 12.01 -8.61 1.64
CA LEU A 85 10.64 -8.87 1.23
C LEU A 85 10.65 -9.95 0.15
N THR A 86 9.77 -10.92 0.31
CA THR A 86 9.52 -11.97 -0.69
C THR A 86 8.07 -11.87 -1.11
N TYR A 87 7.81 -11.88 -2.41
CA TYR A 87 6.47 -11.90 -2.97
C TYR A 87 6.26 -13.22 -3.70
N ASP A 88 5.28 -13.97 -3.26
CA ASP A 88 4.79 -15.17 -3.92
C ASP A 88 3.68 -14.77 -4.89
N VAL A 89 3.92 -15.03 -6.18
CA VAL A 89 3.02 -14.63 -7.27
C VAL A 89 1.79 -15.54 -7.33
N LEU A 90 1.91 -16.81 -6.92
CA LEU A 90 0.81 -17.77 -7.00
C LEU A 90 -0.21 -17.53 -5.89
N GLU A 91 0.30 -17.25 -4.68
CA GLU A 91 -0.53 -16.97 -3.50
C GLU A 91 -0.87 -15.47 -3.36
N ASP A 92 -0.31 -14.63 -4.24
CA ASP A 92 -0.35 -13.16 -4.14
C ASP A 92 0.02 -12.71 -2.70
N PHE A 93 1.08 -13.32 -2.16
CA PHE A 93 1.43 -13.21 -0.74
C PHE A 93 2.81 -12.60 -0.55
N ILE A 94 2.88 -11.56 0.27
CA ILE A 94 4.10 -10.84 0.60
C ILE A 94 4.49 -11.25 2.00
N ALA A 95 5.73 -11.67 2.16
CA ALA A 95 6.31 -11.95 3.46
C ALA A 95 7.53 -11.04 3.69
N CYS A 96 7.76 -10.68 4.95
CA CYS A 96 8.93 -9.93 5.35
C CYS A 96 9.77 -10.76 6.31
N SER A 97 11.09 -10.70 6.18
CA SER A 97 12.03 -11.37 7.10
C SER A 97 11.93 -10.88 8.55
N CYS A 98 11.18 -9.80 8.83
CA CYS A 98 10.87 -9.39 10.20
C CYS A 98 9.78 -10.23 10.88
N LYS A 99 9.01 -11.01 10.13
CA LYS A 99 7.99 -11.94 10.62
C LYS A 99 6.86 -11.33 11.47
N LYS A 100 6.69 -10.01 11.44
CA LYS A 100 5.71 -9.28 12.27
C LYS A 100 4.27 -9.67 11.95
N PHE A 101 3.96 -9.98 10.69
CA PHE A 101 2.61 -10.41 10.31
C PHE A 101 2.30 -11.80 10.88
N GLU A 102 3.28 -12.69 10.90
CA GLU A 102 3.16 -14.03 11.48
C GLU A 102 2.96 -13.97 13.00
N PHE A 103 3.71 -13.10 13.69
CA PHE A 103 3.64 -12.98 15.15
C PHE A 103 2.49 -12.10 15.68
N GLU A 104 2.24 -10.94 15.06
CA GLU A 104 1.28 -9.95 15.55
C GLU A 104 0.00 -9.87 14.71
N GLY A 105 0.01 -10.44 13.51
CA GLY A 105 -1.19 -10.60 12.70
C GLY A 105 -1.57 -9.41 11.84
N TYR A 106 -0.71 -8.39 11.73
CA TYR A 106 -0.90 -7.25 10.84
C TYR A 106 0.37 -6.97 10.02
N PRO A 107 0.25 -6.48 8.77
CA PRO A 107 1.40 -6.21 7.91
C PRO A 107 2.42 -5.30 8.60
N CYS A 108 3.69 -5.67 8.54
CA CYS A 108 4.74 -4.79 9.05
C CYS A 108 4.89 -3.54 8.18
N ARG A 109 5.57 -2.52 8.69
CA ARG A 109 5.87 -1.30 7.92
C ARG A 109 6.51 -1.58 6.55
N HIS A 110 7.30 -2.64 6.43
CA HIS A 110 7.96 -3.01 5.16
C HIS A 110 6.95 -3.54 4.14
N MET A 111 6.00 -4.37 4.58
CA MET A 111 4.93 -4.89 3.71
C MET A 111 3.99 -3.76 3.28
N LEU A 112 3.64 -2.86 4.20
CA LEU A 112 2.83 -1.68 3.88
C LEU A 112 3.53 -0.73 2.92
N CYS A 113 4.85 -0.56 3.06
CA CYS A 113 5.63 0.24 2.13
C CYS A 113 5.60 -0.35 0.71
N TRP A 114 5.80 -1.67 0.60
CA TRP A 114 5.66 -2.38 -0.68
C TRP A 114 4.27 -2.19 -1.28
N MET A 115 3.20 -2.37 -0.49
CA MET A 115 1.81 -2.19 -0.94
C MET A 115 1.58 -0.78 -1.50
N ARG A 116 2.11 0.25 -0.82
CA ARG A 116 2.02 1.64 -1.32
C ARG A 116 2.74 1.83 -2.66
N VAL A 117 3.92 1.23 -2.83
CA VAL A 117 4.70 1.31 -4.07
C VAL A 117 3.99 0.58 -5.22
N GLU A 118 3.43 -0.59 -4.94
CA GLU A 118 2.64 -1.38 -5.89
C GLU A 118 1.21 -0.85 -6.07
N GLN A 119 0.91 0.34 -5.54
CA GLN A 119 -0.38 1.02 -5.66
C GLN A 119 -1.58 0.18 -5.17
N VAL A 120 -1.34 -0.68 -4.20
CA VAL A 120 -2.38 -1.42 -3.49
C VAL A 120 -3.11 -0.45 -2.55
N MET A 121 -4.22 0.10 -3.04
CA MET A 121 -5.00 1.14 -2.36
C MET A 121 -5.75 0.65 -1.12
N LEU A 122 -6.08 -0.64 -1.08
CA LEU A 122 -6.76 -1.29 0.04
C LEU A 122 -5.96 -2.50 0.47
N VAL A 123 -5.76 -2.65 1.79
CA VAL A 123 -5.08 -3.81 2.34
C VAL A 123 -5.94 -5.05 2.02
N PRO A 124 -5.39 -6.05 1.30
CA PRO A 124 -6.15 -7.25 0.95
C PRO A 124 -6.66 -7.98 2.20
N GLU A 125 -7.86 -8.54 2.14
CA GLU A 125 -8.53 -9.18 3.28
C GLU A 125 -7.69 -10.27 3.96
N LYS A 126 -6.87 -11.00 3.20
CA LYS A 126 -5.93 -12.00 3.72
C LYS A 126 -4.93 -11.45 4.75
N TYR A 127 -4.69 -10.15 4.76
CA TYR A 127 -3.85 -9.47 5.75
C TYR A 127 -4.63 -8.85 6.92
N VAL A 128 -5.95 -8.86 6.87
CA VAL A 128 -6.84 -8.27 7.89
C VAL A 128 -7.37 -9.38 8.79
N LYS A 129 -6.63 -9.72 9.86
CA LYS A 129 -7.09 -10.74 10.83
C LYS A 129 -8.23 -10.19 11.70
N LYS A 130 -9.21 -11.04 12.03
CA LYS A 130 -10.39 -10.73 12.87
C LYS A 130 -10.08 -9.97 14.16
N ARG A 131 -8.98 -10.29 14.84
CA ARG A 131 -8.55 -9.60 16.07
C ARG A 131 -8.37 -8.07 15.89
N TRP A 132 -8.11 -7.63 14.67
CA TRP A 132 -7.85 -6.24 14.31
C TRP A 132 -9.03 -5.57 13.59
N THR A 133 -10.20 -6.20 13.58
CA THR A 133 -11.44 -5.60 13.06
C THR A 133 -12.30 -5.05 14.20
N LYS A 134 -13.29 -4.20 13.87
CA LYS A 134 -14.27 -3.70 14.85
C LYS A 134 -15.06 -4.85 15.48
N ASP A 135 -15.22 -5.95 14.75
CA ASP A 135 -15.93 -7.15 15.16
C ASP A 135 -15.10 -8.08 16.05
N ALA A 136 -13.90 -7.67 16.46
CA ALA A 136 -13.04 -8.45 17.35
C ALA A 136 -13.74 -8.85 18.68
N LYS A 137 -14.79 -8.11 19.08
CA LYS A 137 -15.61 -8.38 20.27
C LYS A 137 -17.02 -8.89 19.96
N CYS A 138 -17.42 -8.96 18.69
CA CYS A 138 -18.78 -9.30 18.29
C CYS A 138 -19.14 -10.79 18.48
N ASP A 139 -18.17 -11.65 18.75
CA ASP A 139 -18.46 -13.06 19.12
C ASP A 139 -19.09 -13.19 20.52
N LEU A 140 -19.16 -12.10 21.30
CA LEU A 140 -19.93 -12.01 22.54
C LEU A 140 -21.35 -11.52 22.24
N ILE A 141 -22.07 -12.27 21.41
CA ILE A 141 -23.49 -12.08 21.21
C ILE A 141 -24.18 -12.53 22.51
N TYR A 142 -24.53 -11.60 23.41
CA TYR A 142 -25.59 -11.83 24.37
C TYR A 142 -26.92 -11.64 23.62
N ASP A 143 -27.27 -12.61 22.78
CA ASP A 143 -28.64 -12.76 22.28
C ASP A 143 -29.43 -13.40 23.40
N THR A 144 -29.73 -12.61 24.42
CA THR A 144 -30.85 -12.88 25.30
C THR A 144 -31.71 -11.62 25.36
N PRO A 145 -32.95 -11.67 24.86
CA PRO A 145 -33.90 -10.59 25.04
C PRO A 145 -34.17 -10.48 26.54
N PHE A 146 -33.91 -9.29 27.10
CA PHE A 146 -34.48 -8.83 28.36
C PHE A 146 -34.51 -9.87 29.48
N ASP A 147 -33.35 -10.16 30.08
CA ASP A 147 -33.25 -10.42 31.52
C ASP A 147 -31.80 -10.14 31.96
N PHE A 148 -31.66 -9.17 32.85
CA PHE A 148 -30.39 -8.71 33.39
C PHE A 148 -29.90 -9.73 34.43
N GLU A 149 -29.21 -10.78 33.99
CA GLU A 149 -28.31 -11.50 34.88
C GLU A 149 -26.93 -10.87 34.81
N VAL A 150 -26.58 -10.12 35.86
CA VAL A 150 -25.21 -9.68 36.12
C VAL A 150 -24.35 -10.92 36.28
N GLY A 151 -23.72 -11.36 35.19
CA GLY A 151 -22.67 -12.36 35.28
C GLY A 151 -21.60 -11.87 36.25
N GLU A 152 -21.25 -12.70 37.24
CA GLU A 152 -20.34 -12.39 38.37
C GLU A 152 -18.95 -11.86 37.94
N SER A 153 -18.61 -12.09 36.67
CA SER A 153 -17.41 -11.58 35.99
C SER A 153 -17.27 -10.06 36.06
N LEU A 154 -16.13 -9.61 36.59
CA LEU A 154 -15.70 -8.20 36.59
C LEU A 154 -15.70 -7.61 35.16
N GLN A 155 -15.40 -8.43 34.15
CA GLN A 155 -15.37 -8.02 32.75
C GLN A 155 -16.78 -7.75 32.22
N GLY A 156 -17.76 -8.58 32.60
CA GLY A 156 -19.18 -8.40 32.25
C GLY A 156 -19.75 -7.12 32.86
N ARG A 157 -19.50 -6.89 34.15
CA ARG A 157 -19.88 -5.65 34.85
C ARG A 157 -19.29 -4.40 34.20
N ARG A 158 -18.02 -4.45 33.82
CA ARG A 158 -17.36 -3.34 33.10
C ARG A 158 -18.00 -3.09 31.73
N GLY A 159 -18.37 -4.13 31.01
CA GLY A 159 -19.07 -4.01 29.73
C GLY A 159 -20.44 -3.35 29.87
N ALA A 160 -21.24 -3.78 30.85
CA ALA A 160 -22.55 -3.22 31.14
C ALA A 160 -22.48 -1.74 31.57
N LEU A 161 -21.57 -1.40 32.49
CA LEU A 161 -21.32 -0.02 32.89
C LEU A 161 -20.91 0.86 31.72
N MET A 162 -20.00 0.38 30.87
CA MET A 162 -19.54 1.15 29.70
C MET A 162 -20.68 1.43 28.72
N LYS A 163 -21.64 0.50 28.57
CA LYS A 163 -22.83 0.70 27.73
C LYS A 163 -23.74 1.80 28.29
N ILE A 164 -24.07 1.72 29.59
CA ILE A 164 -24.90 2.71 30.28
C ILE A 164 -24.25 4.10 30.20
N THR A 165 -22.95 4.20 30.47
CA THR A 165 -22.23 5.48 30.40
C THR A 165 -22.26 6.07 28.99
N ARG A 166 -22.18 5.24 27.94
CA ARG A 166 -22.25 5.72 26.56
C ARG A 166 -23.62 6.32 26.25
N GLU A 167 -24.69 5.61 26.62
CA GLU A 167 -26.07 6.09 26.42
C GLU A 167 -26.31 7.41 27.16
N LEU A 168 -25.85 7.55 28.40
CA LEU A 168 -25.93 8.81 29.16
C LEU A 168 -25.14 9.96 28.52
N ILE A 169 -23.96 9.68 27.95
CA ILE A 169 -23.17 10.68 27.23
C ILE A 169 -23.88 11.12 25.96
N ASP A 170 -24.43 10.17 25.20
CA ASP A 170 -25.17 10.44 23.97
C ASP A 170 -26.43 11.29 24.30
N ASP A 171 -27.20 10.92 25.32
CA ASP A 171 -28.37 11.67 25.78
C ASP A 171 -28.00 13.08 26.26
N ALA A 172 -26.96 13.20 27.10
CA ALA A 172 -26.48 14.50 27.58
C ALA A 172 -25.98 15.39 26.43
N SER A 173 -25.30 14.81 25.43
CA SER A 173 -24.81 15.55 24.25
C SER A 173 -25.93 16.14 23.40
N LEU A 174 -27.16 15.61 23.52
CA LEU A 174 -28.33 16.08 22.79
C LEU A 174 -29.16 17.13 23.57
N THR A 175 -28.80 17.45 24.82
CA THR A 175 -29.59 18.34 25.71
C THR A 175 -29.20 19.83 25.70
N GLU A 176 -28.36 20.33 24.78
CA GLU A 176 -28.13 21.78 24.61
C GLU A 176 -29.31 22.51 23.91
N ARG A 177 -30.54 22.36 24.43
CA ARG A 177 -31.67 23.13 23.92
C ARG A 177 -32.81 23.40 24.92
N GLU A 178 -32.56 23.48 26.23
CA GLU A 178 -33.57 23.98 27.20
C GLU A 178 -32.98 24.83 28.34
N ALA A 179 -32.08 25.76 28.03
CA ALA A 179 -31.70 26.83 28.96
C ALA A 179 -31.79 28.19 28.26
N SER A 180 -33.02 28.63 28.00
CA SER A 180 -33.34 30.02 27.69
C SER A 180 -33.85 30.68 28.97
N PHE A 181 -32.98 31.46 29.61
CA PHE A 181 -33.38 32.53 30.54
C PHE A 181 -33.76 33.78 29.71
#